data_AF-A0A0D9PBZ1-F1
#
_entry.id   AF-A0A0D9PBZ1-F1
#
_cell.length_a   1.000
_cell.length_b   1.000
_cell.length_c   1.000
_cell.angle_alpha   90.00
_cell.angle_beta   90.00
_cell.angle_gamma   90.00
#
_symmetry.space_group_name_H-M   'P 1'
#
loop_
_entity.id
_entity.type
_entity.pdbx_description
1 polymer ?
#
loop_
_entity_poly.entity_id
_entity_poly.type
_entity_poly.pdbx_seq_one_letter_code
_entity_poly.pdbx_strand_id
1 'polypeptide(L)'
;MAPSAVVEFPPATHDGQVLESLSDAIDDVNCIKYDSEAKFDSEKDKSQFRQYEDACDRVKNFYREQHKKQTVAYNLAARNRFNSASRVRPEMTVWQAIEKLNTLIDESDPDTTLSQIEHLLQSAEAIRRDGKPRWMQLTGLIHDLGKLMLFFPELETQGQWDVVGDTFPVGCAFDKRIILPETFEANPDSKDPIYNTKFGIYSPGCGLDNIMLSWGHDEYLYHVVKDQSTLPDEALAMIRYHSFYPWHREGAYRELMCKKDHAMLKAVQAFNPYDLYSKSDNVPSVEELKPYYMDLINEFFPQKVIKW
;
A
#
# COMPACT_ATOMS: atom_id res chain seq x y z
N MET A 1 65.10 -6.43 22.94
CA MET A 1 64.48 -5.15 23.34
C MET A 1 64.05 -4.44 22.07
N ALA A 2 62.81 -4.67 21.62
CA ALA A 2 62.21 -3.95 20.50
C ALA A 2 61.17 -2.98 21.09
N PRO A 3 61.09 -1.72 20.66
CA PRO A 3 60.08 -0.80 21.17
C PRO A 3 58.75 -1.12 20.48
N SER A 4 57.74 -1.45 21.28
CA SER A 4 56.35 -1.55 20.84
C SER A 4 55.79 -0.12 20.72
N ALA A 5 55.35 0.26 19.52
CA ALA A 5 54.59 1.48 19.31
C ALA A 5 53.15 1.23 19.75
N VAL A 6 52.76 1.82 20.87
CA VAL A 6 51.36 1.86 21.32
C VAL A 6 50.69 2.97 20.53
N VAL A 7 49.84 2.61 19.56
CA VAL A 7 48.94 3.55 18.90
C VAL A 7 47.77 3.77 19.86
N GLU A 8 47.74 4.93 20.52
CA GLU A 8 46.56 5.37 21.25
C GLU A 8 45.44 5.67 20.24
N PHE A 9 44.39 4.85 20.26
CA PHE A 9 43.14 5.21 19.60
C PHE A 9 42.46 6.31 20.43
N PRO A 10 42.06 7.43 19.79
CA PRO A 10 41.31 8.45 20.51
C PRO A 10 39.98 7.86 21.00
N PRO A 11 39.45 8.33 22.15
CA PRO A 11 38.22 7.80 22.70
C PRO A 11 37.10 8.02 21.68
N ALA A 12 36.34 6.96 21.37
CA ALA A 12 35.12 7.09 20.60
C ALA A 12 34.16 8.00 21.37
N THR A 13 34.02 9.24 20.91
CA THR A 13 32.97 10.14 21.37
C THR A 13 31.65 9.62 20.83
N HIS A 14 31.00 8.76 21.60
CA HIS A 14 29.60 8.40 21.41
C HIS A 14 28.73 9.55 21.87
N ASP A 15 28.76 10.63 21.10
CA ASP A 15 27.88 11.77 21.32
C ASP A 15 26.51 11.46 20.71
N GLY A 16 25.56 11.09 21.56
CA GLY A 16 24.20 10.74 21.15
C GLY A 16 23.53 11.86 20.35
N GLN A 17 23.90 13.12 20.59
CA GLN A 17 23.39 14.26 19.83
C GLN A 17 23.93 14.31 18.40
N VAL A 18 25.15 13.83 18.17
CA VAL A 18 25.73 13.74 16.82
C VAL A 18 25.09 12.59 16.04
N LEU A 19 24.75 11.48 16.71
CA LEU A 19 24.01 10.37 16.11
C LEU A 19 22.55 10.75 15.81
N GLU A 20 21.87 11.46 16.71
CA GLU A 20 20.53 12.01 16.45
C GLU A 20 20.57 13.03 15.32
N SER A 21 21.50 13.99 15.34
CA SER A 21 21.63 14.97 14.26
C SER A 21 21.99 14.34 12.92
N LEU A 22 22.74 13.24 12.92
CA LEU A 22 23.04 12.47 11.71
C LEU A 22 21.82 11.66 11.25
N SER A 23 21.03 11.09 12.17
CA SER A 23 19.74 10.46 11.87
C SER A 23 18.79 11.47 11.24
N ASP A 24 18.61 12.63 11.89
CA ASP A 24 17.77 13.72 11.40
C ASP A 24 18.27 14.24 10.04
N ALA A 25 19.59 14.33 9.83
CA ALA A 25 20.16 14.71 8.54
C ALA A 25 20.00 13.62 7.46
N ILE A 26 20.03 12.35 7.83
CA ILE A 26 19.73 11.22 6.92
C ILE A 26 18.24 11.22 6.59
N ASP A 27 17.38 11.47 7.57
CA ASP A 27 15.94 11.63 7.39
C ASP A 27 15.62 12.85 6.52
N ASP A 28 16.32 13.97 6.70
CA ASP A 28 16.21 15.17 5.85
C ASP A 28 16.71 14.93 4.42
N VAL A 29 17.78 14.15 4.24
CA VAL A 29 18.28 13.75 2.91
C VAL A 29 17.35 12.74 2.24
N ASN A 30 16.74 11.83 3.00
CA ASN A 30 15.68 10.92 2.52
C ASN A 30 14.35 11.67 2.25
N CYS A 31 14.10 12.78 2.94
CA CYS A 31 13.00 13.71 2.70
C CYS A 31 13.22 14.62 1.49
N ILE A 32 14.34 14.49 0.75
CA ILE A 32 14.49 15.16 -0.53
C ILE A 32 13.48 14.58 -1.53
N LYS A 33 12.32 15.27 -1.62
CA LYS A 33 11.38 15.33 -2.76
C LYS A 33 10.50 14.11 -3.06
N TYR A 34 10.14 13.27 -2.10
CA TYR A 34 9.04 12.31 -2.38
C TYR A 34 7.73 13.06 -2.69
N ASP A 35 7.51 14.22 -2.06
CA ASP A 35 6.28 15.03 -2.14
C ASP A 35 6.23 16.03 -3.30
N SER A 36 7.29 16.13 -4.12
CA SER A 36 7.24 17.00 -5.30
C SER A 36 6.13 16.55 -6.26
N GLU A 37 5.50 17.48 -6.97
CA GLU A 37 4.44 17.11 -7.92
C GLU A 37 4.94 16.10 -8.97
N ALA A 38 4.09 15.12 -9.30
CA ALA A 38 4.33 14.19 -10.39
C ALA A 38 4.39 14.95 -11.71
N LYS A 39 5.40 14.68 -12.52
CA LYS A 39 5.62 15.35 -13.82
C LYS A 39 5.25 14.44 -14.99
N PHE A 40 5.37 13.13 -14.81
CA PHE A 40 5.12 12.14 -15.85
C PHE A 40 3.67 12.16 -16.39
N ASP A 41 2.70 12.60 -15.57
CA ASP A 41 1.27 12.63 -15.90
C ASP A 41 0.78 14.02 -16.35
N SER A 42 1.68 14.99 -16.52
CA SER A 42 1.35 16.39 -16.84
C SER A 42 0.57 16.57 -18.15
N GLU A 43 0.75 15.67 -19.12
CA GLU A 43 0.06 15.66 -20.41
C GLU A 43 -1.17 14.73 -20.43
N LYS A 44 -1.48 14.04 -19.33
CA LYS A 44 -2.56 13.05 -19.28
C LYS A 44 -3.90 13.71 -18.97
N ASP A 45 -4.93 13.31 -19.73
CA ASP A 45 -6.30 13.70 -19.45
C ASP A 45 -6.85 12.89 -18.26
N LYS A 46 -6.74 13.47 -17.06
CA LYS A 46 -7.16 12.84 -15.80
C LYS A 46 -8.68 12.55 -15.72
N SER A 47 -9.48 13.14 -16.62
CA SER A 47 -10.92 12.91 -16.68
C SER A 47 -11.28 11.52 -17.23
N GLN A 48 -10.35 10.82 -17.88
CA GLN A 48 -10.63 9.50 -18.48
C GLN A 48 -10.49 8.34 -17.49
N PHE A 49 -9.89 8.55 -16.32
CA PHE A 49 -9.60 7.50 -15.35
C PHE A 49 -10.71 7.38 -14.30
N ARG A 50 -10.96 6.14 -13.82
CA ARG A 50 -11.88 5.86 -12.72
C ARG A 50 -13.33 6.31 -12.97
N GLN A 51 -13.82 6.10 -14.19
CA GLN A 51 -15.20 6.39 -14.57
C GLN A 51 -16.14 5.22 -14.20
N TYR A 52 -16.52 5.10 -12.92
CA TYR A 52 -17.33 3.98 -12.42
C TYR A 52 -18.79 4.00 -12.86
N GLU A 53 -19.36 5.19 -13.13
CA GLU A 53 -20.73 5.31 -13.65
C GLU A 53 -20.84 4.74 -15.07
N ASP A 54 -19.79 4.88 -15.87
CA ASP A 54 -19.70 4.37 -17.25
C ASP A 54 -19.00 2.99 -17.32
N ALA A 55 -18.48 2.48 -16.20
CA ALA A 55 -17.79 1.20 -16.15
C ALA A 55 -18.73 0.03 -16.51
N CYS A 56 -18.11 -1.06 -16.99
CA CYS A 56 -18.82 -2.27 -17.37
C CYS A 56 -19.45 -2.98 -16.16
N ASP A 57 -20.44 -3.84 -16.43
CA ASP A 57 -21.17 -4.56 -15.37
C ASP A 57 -20.26 -5.42 -14.50
N ARG A 58 -19.13 -5.92 -15.02
CA ARG A 58 -18.13 -6.67 -14.24
C ARG A 58 -17.64 -5.85 -13.04
N VAL A 59 -17.17 -4.63 -13.29
CA VAL A 59 -16.63 -3.73 -12.24
C VAL A 59 -17.72 -3.30 -11.27
N LYS A 60 -18.91 -2.96 -11.77
CA LYS A 60 -20.05 -2.58 -10.91
C LYS A 60 -20.51 -3.74 -10.01
N ASN A 61 -20.54 -4.96 -10.55
CA ASN A 61 -20.93 -6.14 -9.78
C ASN A 61 -19.86 -6.54 -8.76
N PHE A 62 -18.58 -6.38 -9.11
CA PHE A 62 -17.47 -6.53 -8.16
C PHE A 62 -17.66 -5.64 -6.93
N TYR A 63 -17.86 -4.32 -7.12
CA TYR A 63 -18.01 -3.41 -5.99
C TYR A 63 -19.32 -3.63 -5.22
N ARG A 64 -20.42 -3.99 -5.89
CA ARG A 64 -21.65 -4.42 -5.19
C ARG A 64 -21.41 -5.60 -4.27
N GLU A 65 -20.62 -6.59 -4.71
CA GLU A 65 -20.28 -7.75 -3.90
C GLU A 65 -19.37 -7.37 -2.72
N GLN A 66 -18.32 -6.60 -2.99
CA GLN A 66 -17.40 -6.11 -1.95
C GLN A 66 -18.15 -5.31 -0.89
N HIS A 67 -18.90 -4.28 -1.28
CA HIS A 67 -19.66 -3.42 -0.37
C HIS A 67 -20.66 -4.23 0.44
N LYS A 68 -21.31 -5.24 -0.13
CA LYS A 68 -22.24 -6.12 0.59
C LYS A 68 -21.56 -6.98 1.64
N LYS A 69 -20.38 -7.54 1.35
CA LYS A 69 -19.76 -8.61 2.13
C LYS A 69 -18.69 -8.14 3.11
N GLN A 70 -18.05 -7.01 2.87
CA GLN A 70 -17.10 -6.39 3.80
C GLN A 70 -17.83 -5.82 5.01
N THR A 71 -17.97 -6.66 6.03
CA THR A 71 -18.58 -6.33 7.33
C THR A 71 -17.51 -6.31 8.42
N VAL A 72 -17.82 -5.75 9.59
CA VAL A 72 -16.99 -5.84 10.80
C VAL A 72 -16.69 -7.30 11.11
N ALA A 73 -17.71 -8.18 11.07
CA ALA A 73 -17.55 -9.60 11.36
C ALA A 73 -16.57 -10.28 10.38
N TYR A 74 -16.70 -10.00 9.08
CA TYR A 74 -15.76 -10.53 8.08
C TYR A 74 -14.33 -10.04 8.31
N ASN A 75 -14.18 -8.75 8.57
CA ASN A 75 -12.88 -8.11 8.77
C ASN A 75 -12.14 -8.61 10.01
N LEU A 76 -12.87 -8.88 11.10
CA LEU A 76 -12.33 -9.52 12.28
C LEU A 76 -11.90 -10.96 11.99
N ALA A 77 -12.72 -11.73 11.28
CA ALA A 77 -12.39 -13.11 10.91
C ALA A 77 -11.14 -13.19 10.01
N ALA A 78 -11.05 -12.34 8.99
CA ALA A 78 -9.90 -12.30 8.08
C ALA A 78 -8.59 -11.93 8.81
N ARG A 79 -8.64 -10.90 9.68
CA ARG A 79 -7.50 -10.52 10.52
C ARG A 79 -7.10 -11.63 11.51
N ASN A 80 -8.06 -12.38 12.05
CA ASN A 80 -7.78 -13.51 12.92
C ASN A 80 -7.10 -14.67 12.16
N ARG A 81 -7.52 -14.94 10.91
CA ARG A 81 -6.82 -15.93 10.05
C ARG A 81 -5.38 -15.49 9.78
N PHE A 82 -5.18 -14.23 9.41
CA PHE A 82 -3.85 -13.68 9.17
C PHE A 82 -2.94 -13.76 10.41
N ASN A 83 -3.47 -13.42 11.59
CA ASN A 83 -2.71 -13.41 12.84
C ASN A 83 -2.62 -14.78 13.54
N SER A 84 -3.23 -15.82 12.97
CA SER A 84 -3.19 -17.15 13.57
C SER A 84 -1.74 -17.65 13.66
N ALA A 85 -1.33 -18.09 14.85
CA ALA A 85 -0.02 -18.69 15.07
C ALA A 85 0.20 -19.98 14.25
N SER A 86 -0.88 -20.63 13.81
CA SER A 86 -0.84 -21.81 12.97
C SER A 86 -0.90 -21.50 11.47
N ARG A 87 -1.00 -20.23 11.07
CA ARG A 87 -1.00 -19.84 9.65
C ARG A 87 0.35 -20.21 9.03
N VAL A 88 0.30 -21.01 7.97
CA VAL A 88 1.47 -21.28 7.14
C VAL A 88 1.82 -20.00 6.39
N ARG A 89 3.09 -19.61 6.41
CA ARG A 89 3.58 -18.41 5.72
C ARG A 89 4.51 -18.82 4.59
N PRO A 90 4.06 -18.80 3.32
CA PRO A 90 4.91 -19.15 2.19
C PRO A 90 6.19 -18.31 2.19
N GLU A 91 7.32 -18.96 1.93
CA GLU A 91 8.62 -18.30 1.89
C GLU A 91 9.07 -18.11 0.44
N MET A 92 9.20 -16.86 0.01
CA MET A 92 9.74 -16.52 -1.32
C MET A 92 10.35 -15.12 -1.31
N THR A 93 11.26 -14.87 -2.24
CA THR A 93 11.82 -13.53 -2.48
C THR A 93 10.75 -12.59 -3.06
N VAL A 94 10.95 -11.27 -2.94
CA VAL A 94 10.06 -10.27 -3.57
C VAL A 94 9.95 -10.49 -5.08
N TRP A 95 11.04 -10.84 -5.76
CA TRP A 95 10.99 -11.08 -7.21
C TRP A 95 10.20 -12.34 -7.58
N GLN A 96 10.32 -13.43 -6.80
CA GLN A 96 9.48 -14.61 -6.99
C GLN A 96 7.99 -14.31 -6.74
N ALA A 97 7.69 -13.44 -5.77
CA ALA A 97 6.35 -12.92 -5.53
C ALA A 97 5.81 -12.13 -6.73
N ILE A 98 6.61 -11.25 -7.35
CA ILE A 98 6.27 -10.54 -8.59
C ILE A 98 5.98 -11.54 -9.73
N GLU A 99 6.85 -12.54 -9.94
CA GLU A 99 6.67 -13.56 -10.97
C GLU A 99 5.40 -14.40 -10.74
N LYS A 100 5.07 -14.70 -9.47
CA LYS A 100 3.84 -15.41 -9.10
C LYS A 100 2.59 -14.56 -9.36
N LEU A 101 2.62 -13.29 -8.98
CA LEU A 101 1.49 -12.36 -9.19
C LEU A 101 1.19 -12.16 -10.67
N ASN A 102 2.19 -12.26 -11.55
CA ASN A 102 2.03 -12.11 -12.99
C ASN A 102 1.02 -13.09 -13.63
N THR A 103 0.62 -14.14 -12.91
CA THR A 103 -0.39 -15.10 -13.35
C THR A 103 -1.84 -14.67 -13.04
N LEU A 104 -2.04 -13.53 -12.36
CA LEU A 104 -3.34 -13.01 -11.96
C LEU A 104 -3.91 -12.01 -12.98
N ILE A 105 -5.24 -12.03 -13.15
CA ILE A 105 -6.02 -10.99 -13.82
C ILE A 105 -6.87 -10.28 -12.76
N ASP A 106 -6.73 -8.96 -12.62
CA ASP A 106 -7.51 -8.14 -11.68
C ASP A 106 -8.87 -7.73 -12.30
N GLU A 107 -9.96 -8.12 -11.65
CA GLU A 107 -11.33 -7.91 -12.16
C GLU A 107 -11.95 -6.57 -11.74
N SER A 108 -11.34 -5.89 -10.75
CA SER A 108 -11.84 -4.63 -10.18
C SER A 108 -11.43 -3.39 -10.96
N ASP A 109 -10.32 -3.49 -11.68
CA ASP A 109 -9.71 -2.37 -12.39
C ASP A 109 -10.40 -2.16 -13.76
N PRO A 110 -11.03 -0.99 -13.99
CA PRO A 110 -11.59 -0.66 -15.30
C PRO A 110 -10.51 -0.31 -16.34
N ASP A 111 -9.28 -0.03 -15.91
CA ASP A 111 -8.26 0.68 -16.69
C ASP A 111 -7.11 -0.23 -17.18
N THR A 112 -7.12 -1.55 -16.91
CA THR A 112 -5.99 -2.43 -17.27
C THR A 112 -6.35 -3.71 -18.03
N THR A 113 -5.58 -4.00 -19.08
CA THR A 113 -5.42 -5.33 -19.70
C THR A 113 -3.97 -5.82 -19.60
N LEU A 114 -3.13 -5.12 -18.83
CA LEU A 114 -1.71 -5.40 -18.69
C LEU A 114 -1.48 -6.59 -17.77
N SER A 115 -0.35 -7.25 -17.95
CA SER A 115 0.12 -8.22 -16.97
C SER A 115 0.53 -7.51 -15.67
N GLN A 116 0.43 -8.18 -14.53
CA GLN A 116 0.71 -7.54 -13.24
C GLN A 116 2.16 -7.07 -13.13
N ILE A 117 3.12 -7.78 -13.73
CA ILE A 117 4.52 -7.34 -13.71
C ILE A 117 4.73 -6.02 -14.46
N GLU A 118 4.00 -5.81 -15.55
CA GLU A 118 4.08 -4.57 -16.34
C GLU A 118 3.52 -3.39 -15.56
N HIS A 119 2.39 -3.57 -14.87
CA HIS A 119 1.80 -2.54 -13.99
C HIS A 119 2.77 -2.13 -12.87
N LEU A 120 3.36 -3.10 -12.17
CA LEU A 120 4.33 -2.84 -11.11
C LEU A 120 5.56 -2.08 -11.62
N LEU A 121 6.09 -2.50 -12.77
CA LEU A 121 7.25 -1.85 -13.39
C LEU A 121 6.92 -0.47 -13.94
N GLN A 122 5.73 -0.25 -14.51
CA GLN A 122 5.29 1.07 -14.98
C GLN A 122 5.22 2.07 -13.83
N SER A 123 4.60 1.66 -12.71
CA SER A 123 4.51 2.47 -11.49
C SER A 123 5.90 2.84 -11.00
N ALA A 124 6.79 1.84 -10.85
CA ALA A 124 8.16 2.04 -10.38
C ALA A 124 9.00 2.92 -11.34
N GLU A 125 8.91 2.71 -12.65
CA GLU A 125 9.63 3.50 -13.65
C GLU A 125 9.11 4.93 -13.77
N ALA A 126 7.81 5.18 -13.57
CA ALA A 126 7.28 6.53 -13.49
C ALA A 126 7.86 7.29 -12.28
N ILE A 127 7.90 6.64 -11.12
CA ILE A 127 8.52 7.18 -9.91
C ILE A 127 10.03 7.44 -10.13
N ARG A 128 10.73 6.50 -10.79
CA ARG A 128 12.16 6.63 -11.10
C ARG A 128 12.45 7.77 -12.08
N ARG A 129 11.64 7.94 -13.13
CA ARG A 129 11.79 9.02 -14.13
C ARG A 129 11.62 10.41 -13.51
N ASP A 130 10.74 10.53 -12.52
CA ASP A 130 10.55 11.78 -11.77
C ASP A 130 11.65 12.03 -10.71
N GLY A 131 12.65 11.14 -10.60
CA GLY A 131 13.79 11.31 -9.71
C GLY A 131 13.45 11.16 -8.23
N LYS A 132 12.39 10.40 -7.92
CA LYS A 132 11.94 10.15 -6.56
C LYS A 132 12.91 9.22 -5.80
N PRO A 133 12.90 9.24 -4.45
CA PRO A 133 13.77 8.39 -3.65
C PRO A 133 13.65 6.89 -3.99
N ARG A 134 14.75 6.16 -3.79
CA ARG A 134 14.85 4.71 -4.08
C ARG A 134 13.77 3.89 -3.35
N TRP A 135 13.50 4.18 -2.09
CA TRP A 135 12.43 3.52 -1.33
C TRP A 135 11.04 3.71 -1.97
N MET A 136 10.78 4.86 -2.59
CA MET A 136 9.49 5.15 -3.23
C MET A 136 9.37 4.39 -4.56
N GLN A 137 10.48 4.26 -5.30
CA GLN A 137 10.52 3.42 -6.50
C GLN A 137 10.22 1.96 -6.17
N LEU A 138 10.80 1.46 -5.07
CA LEU A 138 10.49 0.12 -4.58
C LEU A 138 9.04 0.00 -4.14
N THR A 139 8.51 1.03 -3.48
CA THR A 139 7.10 1.08 -3.07
C THR A 139 6.19 0.91 -4.29
N GLY A 140 6.47 1.61 -5.40
CA GLY A 140 5.77 1.42 -6.67
C GLY A 140 5.89 0.00 -7.23
N LEU A 141 7.06 -0.63 -7.09
CA LEU A 141 7.25 -2.01 -7.54
C LEU A 141 6.46 -3.04 -6.72
N ILE A 142 6.21 -2.78 -5.43
CA ILE A 142 5.66 -3.80 -4.52
C ILE A 142 4.22 -3.55 -4.06
N HIS A 143 3.66 -2.35 -4.23
CA HIS A 143 2.39 -1.94 -3.62
C HIS A 143 1.25 -2.95 -3.80
N ASP A 144 1.18 -3.59 -4.96
CA ASP A 144 0.14 -4.54 -5.35
C ASP A 144 0.47 -6.01 -5.03
N LEU A 145 1.64 -6.32 -4.45
CA LEU A 145 2.01 -7.70 -4.09
C LEU A 145 1.10 -8.32 -3.04
N GLY A 146 0.28 -7.52 -2.35
CA GLY A 146 -0.74 -8.05 -1.48
C GLY A 146 -1.82 -8.87 -2.21
N LYS A 147 -1.96 -8.69 -3.53
CA LYS A 147 -2.87 -9.52 -4.36
C LYS A 147 -2.49 -11.00 -4.37
N LEU A 148 -1.29 -11.35 -3.89
CA LEU A 148 -0.86 -12.72 -3.68
C LEU A 148 -1.75 -13.53 -2.74
N MET A 149 -2.58 -12.87 -1.92
CA MET A 149 -3.60 -13.51 -1.09
C MET A 149 -4.48 -14.51 -1.86
N LEU A 150 -4.70 -14.29 -3.17
CA LEU A 150 -5.48 -15.19 -4.03
C LEU A 150 -4.81 -16.56 -4.25
N PHE A 151 -3.52 -16.69 -3.97
CA PHE A 151 -2.76 -17.94 -4.12
C PHE A 151 -2.49 -18.65 -2.79
N PHE A 152 -2.95 -18.10 -1.66
CA PHE A 152 -2.63 -18.55 -0.32
C PHE A 152 -3.89 -19.12 0.36
N PRO A 153 -4.15 -20.44 0.24
CA PRO A 153 -5.37 -21.06 0.75
C PRO A 153 -5.56 -20.87 2.27
N GLU A 154 -4.48 -20.72 3.03
CA GLU A 154 -4.48 -20.46 4.46
C GLU A 154 -5.12 -19.12 4.86
N LEU A 155 -5.27 -18.17 3.93
CA LEU A 155 -5.99 -16.92 4.18
C LEU A 155 -7.50 -17.07 3.98
N GLU A 156 -7.93 -18.21 3.43
CA GLU A 156 -9.32 -18.55 3.11
C GLU A 156 -10.04 -17.43 2.33
N THR A 157 -9.31 -16.79 1.42
CA THR A 157 -9.81 -15.75 0.53
C THR A 157 -11.06 -16.23 -0.21
N GLN A 158 -12.11 -15.41 -0.24
CA GLN A 158 -13.43 -15.82 -0.76
C GLN A 158 -13.71 -15.34 -2.18
N GLY A 159 -12.85 -14.49 -2.74
CA GLY A 159 -12.90 -14.05 -4.13
C GLY A 159 -11.92 -12.90 -4.37
N GLN A 160 -12.09 -12.16 -5.46
CA GLN A 160 -11.34 -10.91 -5.63
C GLN A 160 -11.87 -9.79 -4.73
N TRP A 161 -13.15 -9.83 -4.35
CA TRP A 161 -13.82 -8.77 -3.58
C TRP A 161 -13.20 -8.53 -2.19
N ASP A 162 -12.53 -9.53 -1.61
CA ASP A 162 -11.79 -9.43 -0.34
C ASP A 162 -10.27 -9.30 -0.51
N VAL A 163 -9.82 -8.93 -1.71
CA VAL A 163 -8.40 -8.74 -2.05
C VAL A 163 -8.17 -7.39 -2.72
N VAL A 164 -8.85 -7.10 -3.83
CA VAL A 164 -8.58 -5.91 -4.68
C VAL A 164 -9.64 -4.82 -4.49
N GLY A 165 -9.48 -3.69 -5.18
CA GLY A 165 -10.45 -2.59 -5.21
C GLY A 165 -10.31 -1.57 -4.08
N ASP A 166 -11.00 -0.44 -4.25
CA ASP A 166 -11.03 0.65 -3.28
C ASP A 166 -11.40 0.18 -1.87
N THR A 167 -10.69 0.68 -0.86
CA THR A 167 -10.94 0.35 0.54
C THR A 167 -11.78 1.42 1.24
N PHE A 168 -12.47 1.01 2.31
CA PHE A 168 -13.27 1.88 3.15
C PHE A 168 -13.29 1.38 4.60
N PRO A 169 -13.53 2.24 5.60
CA PRO A 169 -13.66 1.81 6.99
C PRO A 169 -14.92 0.97 7.19
N VAL A 170 -14.78 -0.19 7.81
CA VAL A 170 -15.92 -0.94 8.37
C VAL A 170 -16.16 -0.52 9.81
N GLY A 171 -17.37 -0.70 10.34
CA GLY A 171 -17.68 -0.41 11.75
C GLY A 171 -18.00 1.05 12.07
N CYS A 172 -18.12 1.91 11.05
CA CYS A 172 -18.77 3.21 11.12
C CYS A 172 -19.64 3.44 9.87
N ALA A 173 -20.42 4.51 9.85
CA ALA A 173 -21.28 4.82 8.72
C ALA A 173 -20.45 5.02 7.43
N PHE A 174 -20.90 4.40 6.34
CA PHE A 174 -20.26 4.51 5.03
C PHE A 174 -20.47 5.92 4.46
N ASP A 175 -19.37 6.62 4.14
CA ASP A 175 -19.40 7.95 3.54
C ASP A 175 -19.89 7.88 2.08
N LYS A 176 -20.73 8.83 1.68
CA LYS A 176 -21.28 8.96 0.32
C LYS A 176 -20.23 9.18 -0.78
N ARG A 177 -18.98 9.48 -0.42
CA ARG A 177 -17.84 9.62 -1.34
C ARG A 177 -17.17 8.29 -1.68
N ILE A 178 -17.56 7.19 -1.03
CA ILE A 178 -17.20 5.86 -1.54
C ILE A 178 -17.89 5.66 -2.88
N ILE A 179 -17.21 5.05 -3.83
CA ILE A 179 -17.74 4.73 -5.15
C ILE A 179 -19.00 3.86 -5.04
N LEU A 180 -19.99 4.07 -5.92
CA LEU A 180 -21.27 3.35 -5.92
C LEU A 180 -21.91 3.26 -4.51
N PRO A 181 -22.06 4.38 -3.77
CA PRO A 181 -22.44 4.38 -2.36
C PRO A 181 -23.83 3.76 -2.11
N GLU A 182 -24.72 3.78 -3.10
CA GLU A 182 -26.05 3.17 -3.03
C GLU A 182 -26.01 1.65 -2.82
N THR A 183 -24.90 1.00 -3.20
CA THR A 183 -24.76 -0.46 -3.11
C THR A 183 -24.56 -0.96 -1.66
N PHE A 184 -24.22 -0.06 -0.73
CA PHE A 184 -24.14 -0.38 0.70
C PHE A 184 -25.49 -0.69 1.34
N GLU A 185 -26.63 -0.41 0.69
CA GLU A 185 -27.96 -0.80 1.18
C GLU A 185 -28.07 -2.32 1.42
N ALA A 186 -27.28 -3.11 0.68
CA ALA A 186 -27.21 -4.56 0.80
C ALA A 186 -26.28 -5.05 1.94
N ASN A 187 -25.42 -4.17 2.50
CA ASN A 187 -24.53 -4.51 3.61
C ASN A 187 -25.34 -4.54 4.92
N PRO A 188 -25.29 -5.62 5.72
CA PRO A 188 -26.01 -5.68 6.99
C PRO A 188 -25.55 -4.62 8.00
N ASP A 189 -24.26 -4.23 8.00
CA ASP A 189 -23.71 -3.24 8.93
C ASP A 189 -24.29 -1.83 8.67
N SER A 190 -24.78 -1.56 7.45
CA SER A 190 -25.45 -0.28 7.14
C SER A 190 -26.77 -0.08 7.90
N LYS A 191 -27.33 -1.16 8.47
CA LYS A 191 -28.59 -1.15 9.23
C LYS A 191 -28.36 -1.42 10.71
N ASP A 192 -27.13 -1.75 11.11
CA ASP A 192 -26.77 -2.00 12.50
C ASP A 192 -26.66 -0.66 13.26
N PRO A 193 -27.39 -0.45 14.37
CA PRO A 193 -27.35 0.80 15.11
C PRO A 193 -25.98 1.10 15.74
N ILE A 194 -25.10 0.10 15.90
CA ILE A 194 -23.73 0.29 16.37
C ILE A 194 -22.89 0.88 15.24
N TYR A 195 -22.96 0.31 14.04
CA TYR A 195 -22.06 0.67 12.94
C TYR A 195 -22.58 1.83 12.09
N ASN A 196 -23.89 2.02 11.97
CA ASN A 196 -24.50 3.07 11.13
C ASN A 196 -24.52 4.47 11.78
N THR A 197 -23.56 4.76 12.66
CA THR A 197 -23.35 6.12 13.19
C THR A 197 -22.03 6.68 12.67
N LYS A 198 -21.86 8.01 12.71
CA LYS A 198 -20.68 8.69 12.16
C LYS A 198 -19.35 8.07 12.62
N PHE A 199 -19.25 7.69 13.89
CA PHE A 199 -18.05 7.09 14.45
C PHE A 199 -18.17 5.59 14.69
N GLY A 200 -19.39 5.06 14.80
CA GLY A 200 -19.64 3.66 15.09
C GLY A 200 -18.82 3.15 16.28
N ILE A 201 -17.93 2.20 16.02
CA ILE A 201 -17.03 1.62 17.04
C ILE A 201 -15.77 2.45 17.33
N TYR A 202 -15.53 3.51 16.57
CA TYR A 202 -14.32 4.34 16.68
C TYR A 202 -14.52 5.57 17.56
N SER A 203 -13.40 6.15 17.99
CA SER A 203 -13.39 7.47 18.66
C SER A 203 -12.90 8.55 17.69
N PRO A 204 -13.39 9.80 17.79
CA PRO A 204 -12.88 10.91 16.99
C PRO A 204 -11.36 11.07 17.18
N GLY A 205 -10.62 11.22 16.09
CA GLY A 205 -9.17 11.38 16.09
C GLY A 205 -8.38 10.19 16.64
N CYS A 206 -8.94 8.97 16.63
CA CYS A 206 -8.26 7.77 17.09
C CYS A 206 -7.01 7.41 16.26
N GLY A 207 -6.88 7.96 15.07
CA GLY A 207 -5.82 7.67 14.12
C GLY A 207 -6.17 6.49 13.21
N LEU A 208 -5.69 6.53 11.96
CA LEU A 208 -6.02 5.49 10.97
C LEU A 208 -5.38 4.15 11.29
N ASP A 209 -4.29 4.13 12.06
CA ASP A 209 -3.71 2.89 12.55
C ASP A 209 -4.67 2.09 13.45
N ASN A 210 -5.68 2.75 14.01
CA ASN A 210 -6.68 2.17 14.92
C ASN A 210 -8.05 1.92 14.27
N ILE A 211 -8.18 2.09 12.95
CA ILE A 211 -9.42 1.77 12.23
C ILE A 211 -9.28 0.47 11.44
N MET A 212 -10.38 -0.24 11.25
CA MET A 212 -10.44 -1.36 10.33
C MET A 212 -10.89 -0.87 8.96
N LEU A 213 -9.95 -0.78 8.03
CA LEU A 213 -10.28 -0.74 6.61
C LEU A 213 -10.75 -2.12 6.14
N SER A 214 -11.64 -2.14 5.16
CA SER A 214 -12.07 -3.34 4.45
C SER A 214 -10.85 -4.18 4.06
N TRP A 215 -10.89 -5.46 4.40
CA TRP A 215 -9.76 -6.38 4.24
C TRP A 215 -9.39 -6.54 2.77
N GLY A 216 -8.09 -6.49 2.47
CA GLY A 216 -7.56 -6.60 1.11
C GLY A 216 -6.04 -6.51 1.06
N HIS A 217 -5.52 -6.36 -0.14
CA HIS A 217 -4.09 -6.38 -0.47
C HIS A 217 -3.29 -5.30 0.28
N ASP A 218 -3.82 -4.09 0.47
CA ASP A 218 -3.17 -3.01 1.23
C ASP A 218 -2.78 -3.46 2.65
N GLU A 219 -3.78 -3.86 3.45
CA GLU A 219 -3.60 -4.21 4.86
C GLU A 219 -2.75 -5.48 4.99
N TYR A 220 -2.98 -6.47 4.13
CA TYR A 220 -2.19 -7.69 4.10
C TYR A 220 -0.71 -7.39 3.80
N LEU A 221 -0.42 -6.64 2.73
CA LEU A 221 0.96 -6.36 2.35
C LEU A 221 1.67 -5.52 3.41
N TYR A 222 1.00 -4.50 3.96
CA TYR A 222 1.53 -3.71 5.06
C TYR A 222 2.02 -4.60 6.21
N HIS A 223 1.18 -5.54 6.69
CA HIS A 223 1.58 -6.43 7.77
C HIS A 223 2.67 -7.45 7.36
N VAL A 224 2.77 -7.82 6.09
CA VAL A 224 3.86 -8.66 5.58
C VAL A 224 5.19 -7.91 5.61
N VAL A 225 5.23 -6.66 5.13
CA VAL A 225 6.51 -5.96 4.88
C VAL A 225 6.99 -5.09 6.04
N LYS A 226 6.11 -4.59 6.92
CA LYS A 226 6.47 -3.63 7.98
C LYS A 226 7.58 -4.13 8.93
N ASP A 227 7.58 -5.42 9.24
CA ASP A 227 8.54 -6.05 10.16
C ASP A 227 9.64 -6.84 9.40
N GLN A 228 9.61 -6.79 8.07
CA GLN A 228 10.49 -7.53 7.17
C GLN A 228 11.12 -6.60 6.13
N SER A 229 11.17 -5.30 6.35
CA SER A 229 11.83 -4.37 5.43
C SER A 229 12.43 -3.19 6.19
N THR A 230 13.29 -2.43 5.53
CA THR A 230 13.81 -1.15 6.01
C THR A 230 13.08 0.05 5.37
N LEU A 231 11.85 -0.17 4.90
CA LEU A 231 11.03 0.88 4.31
C LEU A 231 10.61 1.92 5.37
N PRO A 232 10.61 3.22 5.02
CA PRO A 232 10.17 4.27 5.94
C PRO A 232 8.63 4.27 6.14
N ASP A 233 8.18 4.99 7.17
CA ASP A 233 6.75 5.11 7.51
C ASP A 233 5.89 5.60 6.33
N GLU A 234 6.41 6.52 5.51
CA GLU A 234 5.75 7.02 4.31
C GLU A 234 5.50 5.92 3.28
N ALA A 235 6.47 5.04 3.05
CA ALA A 235 6.34 3.90 2.14
C ALA A 235 5.28 2.91 2.65
N LEU A 236 5.32 2.62 3.96
CA LEU A 236 4.35 1.74 4.60
C LEU A 236 2.93 2.34 4.54
N ALA A 237 2.78 3.65 4.66
CA ALA A 237 1.50 4.33 4.50
C ALA A 237 1.02 4.33 3.05
N MET A 238 1.90 4.54 2.07
CA MET A 238 1.57 4.38 0.64
C MET A 238 1.01 2.97 0.41
N ILE A 239 1.69 1.92 0.88
CA ILE A 239 1.21 0.54 0.74
C ILE A 239 -0.15 0.34 1.43
N ARG A 240 -0.28 0.77 2.69
CA ARG A 240 -1.46 0.47 3.51
C ARG A 240 -2.72 1.23 3.10
N TYR A 241 -2.57 2.36 2.42
CA TYR A 241 -3.67 3.30 2.18
C TYR A 241 -3.84 3.73 0.72
N HIS A 242 -3.08 3.19 -0.24
CA HIS A 242 -3.20 3.58 -1.66
C HIS A 242 -4.56 3.23 -2.28
N SER A 243 -5.27 2.24 -1.75
CA SER A 243 -6.64 1.94 -2.17
C SER A 243 -7.69 2.75 -1.42
N PHE A 244 -7.32 3.56 -0.41
CA PHE A 244 -8.27 4.29 0.43
C PHE A 244 -8.72 5.62 -0.21
N TYR A 245 -9.22 5.55 -1.45
CA TYR A 245 -9.63 6.69 -2.28
C TYR A 245 -10.60 7.66 -1.60
N PRO A 246 -11.62 7.20 -0.85
CA PRO A 246 -12.49 8.10 -0.10
C PRO A 246 -11.69 9.08 0.78
N TRP A 247 -10.56 8.65 1.35
CA TRP A 247 -9.73 9.48 2.23
C TRP A 247 -8.70 10.32 1.47
N HIS A 248 -7.82 9.70 0.68
CA HIS A 248 -6.70 10.44 0.08
C HIS A 248 -7.11 11.31 -1.10
N ARG A 249 -8.19 10.95 -1.82
CA ARG A 249 -8.69 11.72 -2.98
C ARG A 249 -9.92 12.55 -2.62
N GLU A 250 -10.94 11.94 -2.01
CA GLU A 250 -12.25 12.59 -1.81
C GLU A 250 -12.38 13.35 -0.47
N GLY A 251 -11.36 13.25 0.40
CA GLY A 251 -11.28 13.97 1.67
C GLY A 251 -12.28 13.50 2.73
N ALA A 252 -12.74 12.26 2.67
CA ALA A 252 -13.56 11.62 3.69
C ALA A 252 -12.74 11.17 4.89
N TYR A 253 -13.45 10.85 5.99
CA TYR A 253 -12.88 10.26 7.21
C TYR A 253 -11.79 11.10 7.90
N ARG A 254 -11.73 12.41 7.63
CA ARG A 254 -10.77 13.34 8.26
C ARG A 254 -10.95 13.40 9.78
N GLU A 255 -12.15 13.15 10.27
CA GLU A 255 -12.50 13.18 11.69
C GLU A 255 -11.95 11.99 12.48
N LEU A 256 -11.44 10.95 11.80
CA LEU A 256 -10.76 9.82 12.42
C LEU A 256 -9.25 10.03 12.50
N MET A 257 -8.70 11.02 11.79
CA MET A 257 -7.26 11.26 11.71
C MET A 257 -6.67 11.81 13.01
N CYS A 258 -5.46 11.35 13.32
CA CYS A 258 -4.56 11.93 14.29
C CYS A 258 -3.45 12.76 13.59
N LYS A 259 -2.53 13.36 14.37
CA LYS A 259 -1.44 14.19 13.83
C LYS A 259 -0.59 13.47 12.78
N LYS A 260 -0.25 12.19 13.00
CA LYS A 260 0.56 11.36 12.08
C LYS A 260 -0.12 11.22 10.71
N ASP A 261 -1.43 11.01 10.70
CA ASP A 261 -2.17 10.73 9.47
C ASP A 261 -2.15 11.90 8.49
N HIS A 262 -1.97 13.15 8.97
CA HIS A 262 -1.83 14.31 8.08
C HIS A 262 -0.52 14.28 7.29
N ALA A 263 0.56 13.73 7.83
CA ALA A 263 1.80 13.52 7.09
C ALA A 263 1.66 12.33 6.13
N MET A 264 1.08 11.22 6.61
CA MET A 264 0.84 10.03 5.79
C MET A 264 -0.09 10.31 4.61
N LEU A 265 -1.07 11.19 4.78
CA LEU A 265 -1.92 11.66 3.68
C LEU A 265 -1.09 12.26 2.54
N LYS A 266 -0.11 13.11 2.86
CA LYS A 266 0.74 13.73 1.83
C LYS A 266 1.56 12.69 1.08
N ALA A 267 2.08 11.70 1.79
CA ALA A 267 2.81 10.57 1.20
C ALA A 267 1.91 9.78 0.23
N VAL A 268 0.71 9.39 0.67
CA VAL A 268 -0.23 8.62 -0.17
C VAL A 268 -0.69 9.44 -1.38
N GLN A 269 -0.96 10.74 -1.20
CA GLN A 269 -1.30 11.64 -2.30
C GLN A 269 -0.16 11.83 -3.30
N ALA A 270 1.10 11.84 -2.85
CA ALA A 270 2.26 11.90 -3.73
C ALA A 270 2.47 10.59 -4.52
N PHE A 271 2.07 9.45 -3.97
CA PHE A 271 2.15 8.14 -4.62
C PHE A 271 1.03 7.89 -5.64
N ASN A 272 -0.21 8.26 -5.31
CA ASN A 272 -1.41 7.92 -6.08
C ASN A 272 -1.33 8.22 -7.60
N PRO A 273 -0.76 9.35 -8.07
CA PRO A 273 -0.64 9.60 -9.50
C PRO A 273 0.13 8.48 -10.22
N TYR A 274 1.19 7.95 -9.60
CA TYR A 274 2.04 6.91 -10.20
C TYR A 274 1.29 5.60 -10.38
N ASP A 275 0.60 5.10 -9.35
CA ASP A 275 -0.25 3.91 -9.45
C ASP A 275 -1.35 4.09 -10.50
N LEU A 276 -2.07 5.22 -10.46
CA LEU A 276 -3.24 5.40 -11.30
C LEU A 276 -2.89 5.68 -12.77
N TYR A 277 -2.00 6.64 -13.01
CA TYR A 277 -1.80 7.18 -14.34
C TYR A 277 -0.67 6.50 -15.11
N SER A 278 0.23 5.72 -14.51
CA SER A 278 1.30 5.04 -15.27
C SER A 278 0.79 3.91 -16.17
N LYS A 279 -0.45 3.45 -15.97
CA LYS A 279 -1.08 2.33 -16.69
C LYS A 279 -1.12 2.48 -18.21
N SER A 280 -1.01 3.71 -18.72
CA SER A 280 -1.01 4.01 -20.16
C SER A 280 0.39 4.18 -20.77
N ASP A 281 1.45 3.92 -20.01
CA ASP A 281 2.83 4.10 -20.49
C ASP A 281 3.28 2.92 -21.37
N ASN A 282 4.37 3.11 -22.13
CA ASN A 282 4.96 2.02 -22.90
C ASN A 282 5.33 0.85 -21.98
N VAL A 283 5.08 -0.37 -22.47
CA VAL A 283 5.39 -1.60 -21.75
C VAL A 283 6.90 -1.69 -21.47
N PRO A 284 7.32 -1.74 -20.19
CA PRO A 284 8.73 -1.77 -19.84
C PRO A 284 9.35 -3.16 -20.13
N SER A 285 10.63 -3.18 -20.55
CA SER A 285 11.38 -4.43 -20.72
C SER A 285 11.74 -5.05 -19.36
N VAL A 286 11.08 -6.15 -18.99
CA VAL A 286 11.33 -6.86 -17.73
C VAL A 286 12.79 -7.29 -17.63
N GLU A 287 13.36 -7.81 -18.71
CA GLU A 287 14.75 -8.34 -18.72
C GLU A 287 15.78 -7.24 -18.46
N GLU A 288 15.57 -6.06 -19.04
CA GLU A 288 16.48 -4.91 -18.89
C GLU A 288 16.38 -4.28 -17.50
N LEU A 289 15.17 -4.24 -16.92
CA LEU A 289 14.91 -3.60 -15.63
C LEU A 289 15.17 -4.52 -14.43
N LYS A 290 15.09 -5.84 -14.61
CA LYS A 290 15.26 -6.83 -13.53
C LYS A 290 16.56 -6.62 -12.73
N PRO A 291 17.75 -6.39 -13.33
CA PRO A 291 18.97 -6.16 -12.55
C PRO A 291 18.87 -4.96 -11.61
N TYR A 292 18.28 -3.84 -12.06
CA TYR A 292 18.09 -2.64 -11.25
C TYR A 292 17.17 -2.89 -10.06
N TYR A 293 16.00 -3.49 -10.32
CA TYR A 293 15.02 -3.73 -9.26
C TYR A 293 15.41 -4.86 -8.31
N MET A 294 16.21 -5.83 -8.77
CA MET A 294 16.82 -6.82 -7.88
C MET A 294 17.80 -6.18 -6.89
N ASP A 295 18.63 -5.25 -7.35
CA ASP A 295 19.52 -4.46 -6.47
C ASP A 295 18.69 -3.67 -5.44
N LEU A 296 17.65 -2.98 -5.91
CA LEU A 296 16.75 -2.20 -5.06
C LEU A 296 16.01 -3.06 -4.03
N ILE A 297 15.51 -4.24 -4.42
CA ILE A 297 14.88 -5.19 -3.50
C ILE A 297 15.88 -5.61 -2.41
N ASN A 298 17.12 -5.95 -2.78
CA ASN A 298 18.13 -6.39 -1.82
C ASN A 298 18.52 -5.30 -0.81
N GLU A 299 18.44 -4.03 -1.20
CA GLU A 299 18.69 -2.88 -0.32
C GLU A 299 17.66 -2.79 0.82
N PHE A 300 16.38 -2.98 0.51
CA PHE A 300 15.28 -2.78 1.49
C PHE A 300 14.75 -4.07 2.13
N PHE A 301 15.13 -5.23 1.58
CA PHE A 301 14.79 -6.56 2.10
C PHE A 301 16.06 -7.39 2.34
N PRO A 302 16.89 -7.04 3.35
CA PRO A 302 18.22 -7.62 3.56
C PRO A 302 18.22 -9.14 3.81
N GLN A 303 17.13 -9.68 4.37
CA GLN A 303 16.95 -11.11 4.59
C GLN A 303 16.64 -11.90 3.31
N LYS A 304 16.34 -11.20 2.20
CA LYS A 304 16.03 -11.72 0.84
C LYS A 304 14.78 -12.57 0.72
N VAL A 305 14.56 -13.50 1.64
CA VAL A 305 13.39 -14.39 1.71
C VAL A 305 12.38 -13.79 2.67
N ILE A 306 11.16 -13.59 2.18
CA ILE A 306 10.05 -13.01 2.94
C ILE A 306 9.07 -14.11 3.29
N LYS A 307 8.52 -14.02 4.50
CA LYS A 307 7.38 -14.83 4.93
C LYS A 307 6.09 -14.07 4.59
N TRP A 308 5.38 -14.53 3.57
CA TRP A 308 4.12 -13.95 3.09
C TRP A 308 2.93 -14.42 3.95
#